data_AF-C7QDR1-F1
#
_entry.id   AF-C7QDR1-F1
#
_cell.length_a   1.000
_cell.length_b   1.000
_cell.length_c   1.000
_cell.angle_alpha   90.00
_cell.angle_beta   90.00
_cell.angle_gamma   90.00
#
_symmetry.space_group_name_H-M   'P 1'
#
loop_
_entity.id
_entity.type
_entity.pdbx_description
1 polymer ?
#
loop_
_entity_poly.entity_id
_entity_poly.type
_entity_poly.pdbx_seq_one_letter_code
_entity_poly.pdbx_strand_id
1 'polypeptide(L)'
;MIDIAVLGTVQTVVRSGLRTTPVGLSYLERSLMATLACTPGRVVSVGRLVEVLWEDAPPTGARTRVQGLVSSLRKRLAAAGGQSGTLATDPGGGYLLRVAPGCVDAERFRSLIHQASAQTERGTPGCAASTWQSALALWRGPAFDGLRSYLLQAEALRLEEMRMTALEHCLSADLHAGRHEHAIPELSRLSALHPGRERLVGQLMIALNAVDRHAEALGAYRALQLYLREQYGTSPGPRLRRIHELMLRAPVGDGELLAALTTA
;
A
#
# COMPACT_ATOMS: atom_id res chain seq x y z
N MET A 1 -10.96 5.59 -22.19
CA MET A 1 -10.78 5.60 -20.73
C MET A 1 -9.30 5.62 -20.43
N ILE A 2 -8.84 6.26 -19.35
CA ILE A 2 -7.43 6.29 -18.99
C ILE A 2 -7.28 5.62 -17.63
N ASP A 3 -6.43 4.61 -17.56
CA ASP A 3 -6.04 3.95 -16.32
C ASP A 3 -4.66 4.45 -15.89
N ILE A 4 -4.52 4.77 -14.61
CA ILE A 4 -3.26 5.22 -14.01
C ILE A 4 -2.92 4.28 -12.88
N ALA A 5 -1.67 3.82 -12.90
CA ALA A 5 -1.20 2.85 -11.96
C ALA A 5 -0.01 3.41 -11.18
N VAL A 6 -0.19 3.68 -9.89
CA VAL A 6 0.80 4.28 -8.97
C VAL A 6 1.26 3.32 -7.86
N LEU A 7 0.67 2.13 -7.73
CA LEU A 7 1.11 1.09 -6.80
C LEU A 7 2.27 0.29 -7.40
N GLY A 8 3.40 0.96 -7.59
CA GLY A 8 4.55 0.53 -8.39
C GLY A 8 5.10 1.70 -9.20
N THR A 9 5.92 1.41 -10.21
CA THR A 9 6.33 2.44 -11.17
C THR A 9 5.10 3.05 -11.84
N VAL A 10 5.07 4.39 -11.89
CA VAL A 10 3.94 5.14 -12.43
C VAL A 10 3.74 4.84 -13.90
N GLN A 11 2.60 4.23 -14.22
CA GLN A 11 2.19 3.88 -15.57
C GLN A 11 0.87 4.58 -15.91
N THR A 12 0.73 4.93 -17.19
CA THR A 12 -0.52 5.47 -17.74
C THR A 12 -0.85 4.71 -18.99
N VAL A 13 -2.09 4.27 -19.08
CA VAL A 13 -2.58 3.42 -20.16
C VAL A 13 -3.90 3.98 -20.65
N VAL A 14 -4.04 4.09 -21.97
CA VAL A 14 -5.30 4.48 -22.59
C VAL A 14 -6.03 3.23 -23.08
N ARG A 15 -7.30 3.10 -22.71
CA ARG A 15 -8.20 2.02 -23.13
C ARG A 15 -9.26 2.57 -24.07
N SER A 16 -9.30 2.02 -25.28
CA SER A 16 -10.26 2.36 -26.33
C SER A 16 -10.85 1.06 -26.89
N GLY A 17 -12.06 0.72 -26.45
CA GLY A 17 -12.64 -0.61 -26.66
C GLY A 17 -11.76 -1.70 -26.05
N LEU A 18 -11.35 -2.68 -26.87
CA LEU A 18 -10.44 -3.75 -26.45
C LEU A 18 -8.96 -3.37 -26.51
N ARG A 19 -8.61 -2.24 -27.15
CA ARG A 19 -7.21 -1.80 -27.28
C ARG A 19 -6.74 -1.09 -26.02
N THR A 20 -5.54 -1.45 -25.60
CA THR A 20 -4.87 -0.93 -24.41
C THR A 20 -3.50 -0.40 -24.85
N THR A 21 -3.31 0.91 -24.82
CA THR A 21 -2.12 1.59 -25.35
C THR A 21 -1.33 2.22 -24.20
N PRO A 22 -0.10 1.75 -23.91
CA PRO A 22 0.74 2.37 -22.90
C PRO A 22 1.22 3.75 -23.36
N VAL A 23 1.28 4.70 -22.43
CA VAL A 23 1.76 6.06 -22.70
C VAL A 23 3.16 6.21 -22.11
N GLY A 24 4.17 6.35 -22.96
CA GLY A 24 5.55 6.60 -22.53
C GLY A 24 5.68 7.98 -21.90
N LEU A 25 6.05 8.02 -20.61
CA LEU A 25 6.19 9.23 -19.81
C LEU A 25 7.65 9.45 -19.37
N SER A 26 8.16 10.67 -19.52
CA SER A 26 9.40 11.11 -18.89
C SER A 26 9.28 11.17 -17.36
N TYR A 27 10.39 11.36 -16.64
CA TYR A 27 10.39 11.50 -15.18
C TYR A 27 9.43 12.59 -14.70
N LEU A 28 9.53 13.81 -15.25
CA LEU A 28 8.67 14.94 -14.85
C LEU A 28 7.20 14.71 -15.22
N GLU A 29 6.92 14.05 -16.34
CA GLU A 29 5.56 13.69 -16.74
C GLU A 29 4.97 12.63 -15.81
N ARG A 30 5.75 11.64 -15.36
CA ARG A 30 5.34 10.66 -14.34
C ARG A 30 5.06 11.33 -13.01
N SER A 31 5.94 12.24 -12.57
CA SER A 31 5.73 13.01 -11.33
C SER A 31 4.45 13.84 -11.39
N LEU A 32 4.20 14.56 -12.49
CA LEU A 32 2.98 15.35 -12.67
C LEU A 32 1.73 14.46 -12.63
N MET A 33 1.74 13.36 -13.41
CA MET A 33 0.61 12.42 -13.44
C MET A 33 0.35 11.78 -12.06
N ALA A 34 1.41 11.41 -11.34
CA ALA A 34 1.33 10.89 -9.98
C ALA A 34 0.68 11.90 -9.03
N THR A 35 1.10 13.17 -9.06
CA THR A 35 0.53 14.22 -8.21
C THR A 35 -0.98 14.37 -8.44
N LEU A 36 -1.39 14.41 -9.69
CA LEU A 36 -2.82 14.56 -10.02
C LEU A 36 -3.62 13.30 -9.68
N ALA A 37 -3.00 12.12 -9.78
CA ALA A 37 -3.62 10.85 -9.44
C ALA A 37 -3.79 10.64 -7.92
N CYS A 38 -3.07 11.38 -7.06
CA CYS A 38 -3.31 11.36 -5.62
C CYS A 38 -4.68 11.95 -5.25
N THR A 39 -5.18 12.90 -6.04
CA THR A 39 -6.47 13.57 -5.83
C THR A 39 -7.23 13.74 -7.15
N PRO A 40 -7.70 12.64 -7.77
CA PRO A 40 -8.41 12.71 -9.04
C PRO A 40 -9.68 13.54 -8.90
N GLY A 41 -10.01 14.27 -9.96
CA GLY A 41 -11.13 15.21 -10.00
C GLY A 41 -10.93 16.51 -9.21
N ARG A 42 -9.84 16.64 -8.42
CA ARG A 42 -9.53 17.87 -7.67
C ARG A 42 -8.44 18.70 -8.34
N VAL A 43 -8.56 20.02 -8.22
CA VAL A 43 -7.59 20.97 -8.75
C VAL A 43 -6.31 20.94 -7.93
N VAL A 44 -5.19 20.77 -8.62
CA VAL A 44 -3.84 20.98 -8.07
C VAL A 44 -3.29 22.27 -8.65
N SER A 45 -2.91 23.21 -7.78
CA SER A 45 -2.41 24.51 -8.19
C SER A 45 -1.07 24.37 -8.92
N VAL A 46 -0.77 25.34 -9.79
CA VAL A 46 0.53 25.36 -10.50
C VAL A 46 1.69 25.46 -9.51
N GLY A 47 1.54 26.23 -8.42
CA GLY A 47 2.55 26.33 -7.37
C GLY A 47 2.86 24.97 -6.73
N ARG A 48 1.81 24.20 -6.40
CA ARG A 48 1.96 22.85 -5.85
C ARG A 48 2.63 21.89 -6.83
N LEU A 49 2.30 21.98 -8.12
CA LEU A 49 2.97 21.20 -9.14
C LEU A 49 4.46 21.58 -9.26
N VAL A 50 4.80 22.86 -9.12
CA VAL A 50 6.20 23.30 -9.10
C VAL A 50 6.94 22.69 -7.91
N GLU A 51 6.37 22.74 -6.71
CA GLU A 51 6.94 22.13 -5.50
C GLU A 51 7.18 20.62 -5.67
N VAL A 52 6.21 19.88 -6.24
CA VAL A 52 6.38 18.43 -6.44
C VAL A 52 7.46 18.11 -7.48
N LEU A 53 7.51 18.89 -8.56
CA LEU A 53 8.37 18.57 -9.71
C LEU A 53 9.83 18.95 -9.49
N TRP A 54 10.10 20.01 -8.72
CA TRP A 54 11.45 20.56 -8.56
C TRP A 54 11.86 20.78 -7.09
N GLU A 55 10.98 20.55 -6.13
CA GLU A 55 11.24 20.73 -4.69
C GLU A 55 11.86 22.10 -4.41
N ASP A 56 13.06 22.13 -3.82
CA ASP A 56 13.75 23.35 -3.41
C ASP A 56 14.52 24.05 -4.54
N ALA A 57 14.54 23.49 -5.76
CA ALA A 57 15.32 24.02 -6.88
C ALA A 57 14.46 24.28 -8.14
N PRO A 58 13.40 25.10 -8.07
CA PRO A 58 12.57 25.41 -9.22
C PRO A 58 13.36 26.23 -10.27
N PRO A 59 13.28 25.86 -11.56
CA PRO A 59 13.95 26.61 -12.61
C PRO A 59 13.27 27.96 -12.87
N THR A 60 14.00 28.90 -13.45
CA THR A 60 13.42 30.13 -14.02
C THR A 60 12.30 29.77 -15.00
N GLY A 61 11.12 30.37 -14.83
CA GLY A 61 9.95 30.07 -15.64
C GLY A 61 9.28 28.72 -15.34
N ALA A 62 9.42 28.18 -14.12
CA ALA A 62 8.82 26.89 -13.73
C ALA A 62 7.34 26.76 -14.10
N ARG A 63 6.54 27.83 -13.92
CA ARG A 63 5.11 27.86 -14.34
C ARG A 63 4.93 27.56 -15.83
N THR A 64 5.73 28.18 -16.69
CA THR A 64 5.73 27.93 -18.15
C THR A 64 6.17 26.50 -18.47
N ARG A 65 7.13 25.96 -17.71
CA ARG A 65 7.54 24.55 -17.86
C ARG A 65 6.41 23.57 -17.48
N VAL A 66 5.64 23.85 -16.43
CA VAL A 66 4.44 23.06 -16.09
C VAL A 66 3.44 23.07 -17.25
N GLN A 67 3.17 24.24 -17.84
CA GLN A 67 2.28 24.35 -19.01
C GLN A 67 2.80 23.51 -20.19
N GLY A 68 4.12 23.53 -20.44
CA GLY A 68 4.77 22.70 -21.45
C GLY A 68 4.60 21.20 -21.19
N LEU A 69 4.82 20.75 -19.96
CA LEU A 69 4.61 19.35 -19.55
C LEU A 69 3.15 18.92 -19.74
N VAL A 70 2.20 19.76 -19.34
CA VAL A 70 0.76 19.50 -19.53
C VAL A 70 0.40 19.41 -21.01
N SER A 71 0.94 20.32 -21.84
CA SER A 71 0.73 20.30 -23.29
C SER A 71 1.30 19.03 -23.93
N SER A 72 2.52 18.62 -23.55
CA SER A 72 3.15 17.36 -23.98
C SER A 72 2.30 16.15 -23.60
N LEU A 73 1.87 16.08 -22.33
CA LEU A 73 1.02 15.01 -21.82
C LEU A 73 -0.30 14.92 -22.57
N ARG A 74 -0.99 16.03 -22.81
CA ARG A 74 -2.23 16.06 -23.58
C ARG A 74 -2.05 15.49 -24.98
N LYS A 75 -0.96 15.86 -25.67
CA LYS A 75 -0.64 15.32 -27.00
C LYS A 75 -0.39 13.81 -26.96
N ARG A 76 0.38 13.33 -25.98
CA ARG A 76 0.66 11.89 -25.79
C ARG A 76 -0.60 11.09 -25.49
N LEU A 77 -1.45 11.59 -24.59
CA LEU A 77 -2.73 10.97 -24.26
C LEU A 77 -3.65 10.93 -25.48
N ALA A 78 -3.76 12.02 -26.24
CA ALA A 78 -4.57 12.07 -27.46
C ALA A 78 -4.04 11.10 -28.53
N ALA A 79 -2.72 11.04 -28.74
CA ALA A 79 -2.10 10.10 -29.68
C ALA A 79 -2.36 8.63 -29.32
N ALA A 80 -2.49 8.32 -28.03
CA ALA A 80 -2.86 6.99 -27.54
C ALA A 80 -4.37 6.70 -27.60
N GLY A 81 -5.20 7.63 -28.10
CA GLY A 81 -6.66 7.49 -28.19
C GLY A 81 -7.42 7.98 -26.95
N GLY A 82 -6.78 8.81 -26.13
CA GLY A 82 -7.34 9.34 -24.89
C GLY A 82 -8.45 10.35 -25.16
N GLN A 83 -9.41 10.44 -24.24
CA GLN A 83 -10.48 11.43 -24.37
C GLN A 83 -9.97 12.84 -24.15
N SER A 84 -10.49 13.78 -24.95
CA SER A 84 -10.21 15.20 -24.73
C SER A 84 -10.71 15.64 -23.36
N GLY A 85 -9.90 16.44 -22.66
CA GLY A 85 -10.26 16.98 -21.35
C GLY A 85 -9.96 16.07 -20.15
N THR A 86 -9.31 14.91 -20.31
CA THR A 86 -8.85 14.11 -19.17
C THR A 86 -7.87 14.89 -18.29
N LEU A 87 -6.93 15.62 -18.89
CA LEU A 87 -6.08 16.57 -18.17
C LEU A 87 -6.62 17.98 -18.39
N ALA A 88 -7.47 18.46 -17.48
CA ALA A 88 -8.17 19.73 -17.61
C ALA A 88 -7.41 20.87 -16.92
N THR A 89 -7.54 22.08 -17.48
CA THR A 89 -7.07 23.32 -16.85
C THR A 89 -8.22 23.90 -16.03
N ASP A 90 -7.93 24.36 -14.82
CA ASP A 90 -8.90 25.08 -13.99
C ASP A 90 -8.80 26.60 -14.24
N PRO A 91 -9.93 27.33 -14.40
CA PRO A 91 -9.93 28.79 -14.58
C PRO A 91 -9.30 29.56 -13.42
N GLY A 92 -9.39 29.06 -12.19
CA GLY A 92 -8.76 29.64 -11.00
C GLY A 92 -7.25 29.38 -10.90
N GLY A 93 -6.69 28.65 -11.86
CA GLY A 93 -5.27 28.35 -11.95
C GLY A 93 -4.92 26.98 -11.39
N GLY A 94 -4.47 26.10 -12.27
CA GLY A 94 -4.08 24.74 -11.91
C GLY A 94 -4.56 23.72 -12.91
N TYR A 95 -4.38 22.46 -12.55
CA TYR A 95 -4.75 21.33 -13.38
C TYR A 95 -5.43 20.26 -12.55
N LEU A 96 -6.32 19.51 -13.18
CA LEU A 96 -6.99 18.37 -12.57
C LEU A 96 -7.05 17.20 -13.55
N LEU A 97 -7.04 16.01 -12.98
CA LEU A 97 -7.22 14.77 -13.72
C LEU A 97 -8.68 14.33 -13.64
N ARG A 98 -9.40 14.42 -14.77
CA ARG A 98 -10.79 13.99 -14.91
C ARG A 98 -10.83 12.55 -15.42
N VAL A 99 -10.86 11.61 -14.48
CA VAL A 99 -11.00 10.17 -14.73
C VAL A 99 -12.22 9.63 -13.99
N ALA A 100 -12.76 8.51 -14.47
CA ALA A 100 -13.87 7.86 -13.78
C ALA A 100 -13.37 7.21 -12.48
N PRO A 101 -14.24 7.04 -11.46
CA PRO A 101 -13.88 6.33 -10.24
C PRO A 101 -13.28 4.96 -10.56
N GLY A 102 -12.17 4.64 -9.90
CA GLY A 102 -11.47 3.37 -10.08
C GLY A 102 -10.51 3.32 -11.28
N CYS A 103 -10.36 4.39 -12.04
CA CYS A 103 -9.29 4.50 -13.05
C CYS A 103 -7.89 4.61 -12.44
N VAL A 104 -7.79 5.01 -11.16
CA VAL A 104 -6.54 5.02 -10.40
C VAL A 104 -6.48 3.77 -9.53
N ASP A 105 -5.40 2.97 -9.64
CA ASP A 105 -5.22 1.76 -8.81
C ASP A 105 -5.20 2.04 -7.30
N ALA A 106 -4.62 3.17 -6.86
CA ALA A 106 -4.64 3.59 -5.47
C ALA A 106 -6.05 3.88 -4.93
N GLU A 107 -6.97 4.42 -5.74
CA GLU A 107 -8.37 4.58 -5.33
C GLU A 107 -9.06 3.21 -5.18
N ARG A 108 -8.89 2.33 -6.17
CA ARG A 108 -9.42 0.95 -6.12
C ARG A 108 -8.92 0.20 -4.90
N PHE A 109 -7.63 0.31 -4.62
CA PHE A 109 -7.00 -0.28 -3.46
C PHE A 109 -7.68 0.18 -2.18
N ARG A 110 -7.86 1.49 -1.97
CA ARG A 110 -8.54 2.00 -0.77
C ARG A 110 -9.97 1.53 -0.64
N SER A 111 -10.73 1.52 -1.74
CA SER A 111 -12.09 1.01 -1.74
C SER A 111 -12.13 -0.46 -1.31
N LEU A 112 -11.21 -1.29 -1.81
CA LEU A 112 -11.09 -2.69 -1.43
C LEU A 112 -10.66 -2.87 0.04
N ILE A 113 -9.74 -2.04 0.54
CA ILE A 113 -9.35 -2.05 1.96
C ILE A 113 -10.57 -1.76 2.85
N HIS A 114 -11.32 -0.69 2.56
CA HIS A 114 -12.52 -0.36 3.31
C HIS A 114 -13.58 -1.47 3.25
N GLN A 115 -13.78 -2.07 2.07
CA GLN A 115 -14.70 -3.18 1.89
C GLN A 115 -14.27 -4.41 2.69
N ALA A 116 -13.00 -4.77 2.66
CA ALA A 116 -12.46 -5.93 3.35
C ALA A 116 -12.48 -5.76 4.88
N SER A 117 -12.22 -4.54 5.38
CA SER A 117 -12.41 -4.20 6.79
C SER A 117 -13.86 -4.40 7.22
N ALA A 118 -14.82 -3.86 6.47
CA ALA A 118 -16.25 -4.00 6.79
C ALA A 118 -16.72 -5.48 6.75
N GLN A 119 -16.19 -6.29 5.84
CA GLN A 119 -16.47 -7.73 5.78
C GLN A 119 -15.86 -8.50 6.95
N THR A 120 -14.69 -8.06 7.43
CA THR A 120 -14.03 -8.62 8.61
C THR A 120 -14.87 -8.35 9.86
N GLU A 121 -15.33 -7.12 10.05
CA GLU A 121 -16.19 -6.71 11.19
C GLU A 121 -17.53 -7.46 11.21
N ARG A 122 -18.10 -7.75 10.03
CA ARG A 122 -19.36 -8.50 9.90
C ARG A 122 -19.20 -10.01 10.08
N GLY A 123 -17.99 -10.52 10.35
CA GLY A 123 -17.76 -11.95 10.56
C GLY A 123 -17.92 -12.78 9.29
N THR A 124 -17.56 -12.23 8.12
CA THR A 124 -17.57 -12.97 6.83
C THR A 124 -16.14 -13.29 6.37
N PRO A 125 -15.43 -14.22 7.05
CA PRO A 125 -13.98 -14.39 6.90
C PRO A 125 -13.53 -14.76 5.48
N GLY A 126 -14.30 -15.61 4.78
CA GLY A 126 -13.99 -16.02 3.41
C GLY A 126 -14.07 -14.85 2.41
N CYS A 127 -15.13 -14.04 2.50
CA CYS A 127 -15.29 -12.86 1.65
C CYS A 127 -14.25 -11.78 1.96
N ALA A 128 -13.93 -11.59 3.23
CA ALA A 128 -12.89 -10.64 3.65
C ALA A 128 -11.53 -11.03 3.07
N ALA A 129 -11.12 -12.29 3.22
CA ALA A 129 -9.81 -12.78 2.74
C ALA A 129 -9.63 -12.57 1.22
N SER A 130 -10.64 -12.91 0.41
CA SER A 130 -10.57 -12.72 -1.05
C SER A 130 -10.52 -11.24 -1.44
N THR A 131 -11.19 -10.36 -0.69
CA THR A 131 -11.15 -8.91 -0.93
C THR A 131 -9.80 -8.31 -0.54
N TRP A 132 -9.20 -8.73 0.59
CA TRP A 132 -7.83 -8.36 0.96
C TRP A 132 -6.80 -8.79 -0.10
N GLN A 133 -6.91 -10.03 -0.58
CA GLN A 133 -6.04 -10.55 -1.66
C GLN A 133 -6.21 -9.76 -2.97
N SER A 134 -7.44 -9.42 -3.33
CA SER A 134 -7.74 -8.59 -4.51
C SER A 134 -7.13 -7.20 -4.39
N ALA A 135 -7.11 -6.61 -3.19
CA ALA A 135 -6.45 -5.32 -2.93
C ALA A 135 -4.94 -5.44 -3.15
N LEU A 136 -4.31 -6.48 -2.59
CA LEU A 136 -2.87 -6.71 -2.72
C LEU A 136 -2.45 -7.00 -4.17
N ALA A 137 -3.29 -7.65 -4.97
CA ALA A 137 -3.01 -7.96 -6.37
C ALA A 137 -2.86 -6.70 -7.27
N LEU A 138 -3.28 -5.52 -6.80
CA LEU A 138 -3.07 -4.25 -7.51
C LEU A 138 -1.62 -3.75 -7.43
N TRP A 139 -0.85 -4.24 -6.47
CA TRP A 139 0.52 -3.80 -6.22
C TRP A 139 1.51 -4.48 -7.16
N ARG A 140 2.31 -3.67 -7.85
CA ARG A 140 3.38 -4.10 -8.79
C ARG A 140 4.78 -3.83 -8.26
N GLY A 141 4.90 -3.12 -7.14
CA GLY A 141 6.16 -2.68 -6.53
C GLY A 141 5.88 -1.62 -5.46
N PRO A 142 6.92 -0.92 -4.98
CA PRO A 142 6.75 0.20 -4.05
C PRO A 142 5.83 1.29 -4.63
N ALA A 143 4.99 1.91 -3.80
CA ALA A 143 4.14 3.01 -4.25
C ALA A 143 4.98 4.16 -4.83
N PHE A 144 4.59 4.66 -6.01
CA PHE A 144 5.28 5.72 -6.76
C PHE A 144 6.76 5.44 -7.06
N ASP A 145 7.11 4.17 -7.27
CA ASP A 145 8.49 3.73 -7.45
C ASP A 145 9.25 4.56 -8.51
N GLY A 146 10.49 4.93 -8.15
CA GLY A 146 11.38 5.79 -8.93
C GLY A 146 11.10 7.29 -8.84
N LEU A 147 10.06 7.74 -8.13
CA LEU A 147 9.80 9.18 -7.90
C LEU A 147 10.34 9.62 -6.54
N ARG A 148 10.99 10.78 -6.49
CA ARG A 148 11.69 11.26 -5.28
C ARG A 148 11.00 12.39 -4.53
N SER A 149 9.84 12.87 -5.01
CA SER A 149 9.15 14.01 -4.40
C SER A 149 8.72 13.74 -2.96
N TYR A 150 9.08 14.62 -2.01
CA TYR A 150 8.68 14.52 -0.59
C TYR A 150 7.16 14.34 -0.39
N LEU A 151 6.33 14.98 -1.22
CA LEU A 151 4.87 14.89 -1.14
C LEU A 151 4.34 13.54 -1.61
N LEU A 152 4.96 12.99 -2.65
CA LEU A 152 4.63 11.65 -3.12
C LEU A 152 5.13 10.60 -2.15
N GLN A 153 6.26 10.82 -1.47
CA GLN A 153 6.75 9.94 -0.41
C GLN A 153 5.80 9.86 0.77
N ALA A 154 5.23 10.98 1.23
CA ALA A 154 4.23 10.98 2.30
C ALA A 154 2.99 10.12 1.93
N GLU A 155 2.50 10.25 0.69
CA GLU A 155 1.39 9.43 0.22
C GLU A 155 1.80 7.96 0.00
N ALA A 156 3.02 7.71 -0.47
CA ALA A 156 3.58 6.38 -0.61
C ALA A 156 3.61 5.65 0.74
N LEU A 157 4.13 6.29 1.78
CA LEU A 157 4.18 5.75 3.14
C LEU A 157 2.79 5.36 3.64
N ARG A 158 1.78 6.21 3.40
CA ARG A 158 0.41 5.91 3.81
C ARG A 158 -0.18 4.72 3.04
N LEU A 159 0.09 4.61 1.74
CA LEU A 159 -0.36 3.47 0.93
C LEU A 159 0.34 2.17 1.38
N GLU A 160 1.64 2.22 1.66
CA GLU A 160 2.41 1.06 2.14
C GLU A 160 1.96 0.63 3.54
N GLU A 161 1.57 1.56 4.42
CA GLU A 161 0.98 1.19 5.71
C GLU A 161 -0.32 0.39 5.52
N MET A 162 -1.20 0.87 4.64
CA MET A 162 -2.44 0.14 4.29
C MET A 162 -2.15 -1.22 3.66
N ARG A 163 -1.09 -1.33 2.84
CA ARG A 163 -0.62 -2.60 2.27
C ARG A 163 -0.17 -3.57 3.35
N MET A 164 0.58 -3.09 4.33
CA MET A 164 1.02 -3.91 5.45
C MET A 164 -0.15 -4.42 6.27
N THR A 165 -1.15 -3.59 6.56
CA THR A 165 -2.40 -4.04 7.20
C THR A 165 -3.09 -5.13 6.39
N ALA A 166 -3.18 -4.98 5.06
CA ALA A 166 -3.78 -6.01 4.20
C ALA A 166 -3.01 -7.34 4.21
N LEU A 167 -1.67 -7.28 4.20
CA LEU A 167 -0.81 -8.48 4.33
C LEU A 167 -1.05 -9.19 5.67
N GLU A 168 -1.08 -8.44 6.78
CA GLU A 168 -1.38 -8.98 8.10
C GLU A 168 -2.76 -9.66 8.15
N HIS A 169 -3.76 -9.14 7.44
CA HIS A 169 -5.08 -9.77 7.35
C HIS A 169 -5.08 -11.05 6.50
N CYS A 170 -4.40 -11.06 5.35
CA CYS A 170 -4.26 -12.25 4.53
C CYS A 170 -3.55 -13.38 5.28
N LEU A 171 -2.43 -13.06 5.93
CA LEU A 171 -1.68 -14.04 6.73
C LEU A 171 -2.50 -14.52 7.93
N SER A 172 -3.26 -13.63 8.57
CA SER A 172 -4.22 -14.05 9.62
C SER A 172 -5.22 -15.07 9.08
N ALA A 173 -5.77 -14.85 7.89
CA ALA A 173 -6.74 -15.76 7.29
C ALA A 173 -6.11 -17.11 6.92
N ASP A 174 -4.84 -17.14 6.50
CA ASP A 174 -4.09 -18.38 6.29
C ASP A 174 -3.94 -19.18 7.58
N LEU A 175 -3.57 -18.51 8.69
CA LEU A 175 -3.45 -19.17 9.99
C LEU A 175 -4.78 -19.74 10.50
N HIS A 176 -5.89 -19.01 10.34
CA HIS A 176 -7.22 -19.52 10.71
C HIS A 176 -7.66 -20.71 9.86
N ALA A 177 -7.13 -20.83 8.65
CA ALA A 177 -7.41 -21.94 7.75
C ALA A 177 -6.41 -23.11 7.88
N GLY A 178 -5.54 -23.10 8.91
CA GLY A 178 -4.55 -24.14 9.15
C GLY A 178 -3.35 -24.13 8.19
N ARG A 179 -3.19 -23.10 7.35
CA ARG A 179 -2.11 -22.99 6.36
C ARG A 179 -0.82 -22.43 6.97
N HIS A 180 -0.41 -22.95 8.13
CA HIS A 180 0.72 -22.43 8.90
C HIS A 180 2.04 -22.50 8.14
N GLU A 181 2.39 -23.66 7.58
CA GLU A 181 3.63 -23.84 6.81
C GLU A 181 3.74 -22.88 5.62
N HIS A 182 2.61 -22.61 4.95
CA HIS A 182 2.58 -21.67 3.84
C HIS A 182 2.82 -20.22 4.28
N ALA A 183 2.34 -19.84 5.46
CA ALA A 183 2.45 -18.47 5.98
C ALA A 183 3.84 -18.16 6.55
N ILE A 184 4.58 -19.16 7.06
CA ILE A 184 5.87 -18.96 7.75
C ILE A 184 6.89 -18.17 6.91
N PRO A 185 7.21 -18.53 5.65
CA PRO A 185 8.24 -17.83 4.88
C PRO A 185 7.98 -16.33 4.74
N GLU A 186 6.73 -15.96 4.47
CA GLU A 186 6.35 -14.56 4.29
C GLU A 186 6.30 -13.83 5.65
N LEU A 187 5.77 -14.45 6.70
CA LEU A 187 5.81 -13.91 8.05
C LEU A 187 7.25 -13.68 8.54
N SER A 188 8.16 -14.63 8.33
CA SER A 188 9.58 -14.48 8.65
C SER A 188 10.21 -13.30 7.90
N ARG A 189 9.97 -13.20 6.59
CA ARG A 189 10.48 -12.09 5.76
C ARG A 189 9.96 -10.74 6.24
N LEU A 190 8.65 -10.63 6.48
CA LEU A 190 8.02 -9.38 6.91
C LEU A 190 8.41 -8.99 8.34
N SER A 191 8.53 -9.95 9.27
CA SER A 191 9.02 -9.69 10.62
C SER A 191 10.48 -9.23 10.63
N ALA A 192 11.32 -9.73 9.73
CA ALA A 192 12.70 -9.24 9.59
C ALA A 192 12.78 -7.82 9.02
N LEU A 193 11.91 -7.48 8.05
CA LEU A 193 11.84 -6.13 7.46
C LEU A 193 11.16 -5.11 8.38
N HIS A 194 10.23 -5.56 9.22
CA HIS A 194 9.47 -4.72 10.14
C HIS A 194 9.55 -5.27 11.57
N PRO A 195 10.76 -5.26 12.18
CA PRO A 195 11.02 -5.91 13.46
C PRO A 195 10.23 -5.31 14.62
N GLY A 196 9.64 -4.11 14.48
CA GLY A 196 8.78 -3.48 15.49
C GLY A 196 7.28 -3.79 15.36
N ARG A 197 6.84 -4.50 14.31
CA ARG A 197 5.43 -4.83 14.11
C ARG A 197 5.04 -6.07 14.91
N GLU A 198 4.55 -5.85 16.12
CA GLU A 198 4.18 -6.93 17.05
C GLU A 198 3.16 -7.92 16.46
N ARG A 199 2.23 -7.46 15.61
CA ARG A 199 1.21 -8.32 15.00
C ARG A 199 1.82 -9.38 14.08
N LEU A 200 2.79 -9.00 13.25
CA LEU A 200 3.51 -9.95 12.38
C LEU A 200 4.29 -10.96 13.22
N VAL A 201 4.99 -10.49 14.26
CA VAL A 201 5.74 -11.37 15.15
C VAL A 201 4.81 -12.34 15.87
N GLY A 202 3.66 -11.88 16.38
CA GLY A 202 2.67 -12.75 17.00
C GLY A 202 2.10 -13.79 16.02
N GLN A 203 1.80 -13.40 14.77
CA GLN A 203 1.39 -14.33 13.72
C GLN A 203 2.47 -15.37 13.40
N LEU A 204 3.74 -14.94 13.31
CA LEU A 204 4.88 -15.83 13.10
C LEU A 204 5.04 -16.83 14.26
N MET A 205 4.92 -16.35 15.50
CA MET A 205 4.97 -17.21 16.70
C MET A 205 3.90 -18.30 16.64
N ILE A 206 2.67 -17.95 16.27
CA ILE A 206 1.58 -18.93 16.15
C ILE A 206 1.85 -19.93 15.04
N ALA A 207 2.25 -19.45 13.86
CA ALA A 207 2.54 -20.30 12.73
C ALA A 207 3.64 -21.33 13.05
N LEU A 208 4.73 -20.89 13.70
CA LEU A 208 5.83 -21.75 14.12
C LEU A 208 5.42 -22.74 15.22
N ASN A 209 4.59 -22.31 16.17
CA ASN A 209 4.09 -23.19 17.23
C ASN A 209 3.22 -24.33 16.68
N ALA A 210 2.37 -24.05 15.70
CA ALA A 210 1.47 -25.02 15.09
C ALA A 210 2.19 -26.13 14.30
N VAL A 211 3.47 -25.93 13.96
CA VAL A 211 4.32 -26.88 13.23
C VAL A 211 5.47 -27.42 14.09
N ASP A 212 5.28 -27.43 15.41
CA ASP A 212 6.23 -27.92 16.42
C ASP A 212 7.59 -27.20 16.45
N ARG A 213 7.69 -25.99 15.87
CA ARG A 213 8.91 -25.16 15.87
C ARG A 213 8.92 -24.17 17.06
N HIS A 214 8.62 -24.68 18.26
CA HIS A 214 8.44 -23.87 19.48
C HIS A 214 9.66 -23.00 19.83
N ALA A 215 10.87 -23.52 19.68
CA ALA A 215 12.09 -22.79 20.01
C ALA A 215 12.25 -21.53 19.14
N GLU A 216 11.86 -21.62 17.86
CA GLU A 216 11.90 -20.51 16.91
C GLU A 216 10.79 -19.50 17.18
N ALA A 217 9.59 -19.95 17.57
CA ALA A 217 8.51 -19.06 18.01
C ALA A 217 8.96 -18.18 19.19
N LEU A 218 9.51 -18.79 20.24
CA LEU A 218 10.04 -18.04 21.38
C LEU A 218 11.26 -17.17 21.01
N GLY A 219 12.03 -17.60 20.00
CA GLY A 219 13.11 -16.80 19.42
C GLY A 219 12.61 -15.50 18.80
N ALA A 220 11.53 -15.56 18.02
CA ALA A 220 10.92 -14.39 17.39
C ALA A 220 10.43 -13.36 18.43
N TYR A 221 9.80 -13.82 19.52
CA TYR A 221 9.41 -12.96 20.64
C TYR A 221 10.61 -12.24 21.27
N ARG A 222 11.68 -12.99 21.58
CA ARG A 222 12.90 -12.42 22.19
C ARG A 222 13.56 -11.39 21.28
N ALA A 223 13.60 -11.63 19.97
CA ALA A 223 14.16 -10.70 19.00
C ALA A 223 13.40 -9.36 18.98
N LEU A 224 12.06 -9.40 18.91
CA LEU A 224 11.23 -8.19 19.01
C LEU A 224 11.40 -7.50 20.36
N GLN A 225 11.41 -8.24 21.47
CA GLN A 225 11.58 -7.66 22.80
C GLN A 225 12.89 -6.89 22.91
N LEU A 226 13.98 -7.43 22.38
CA LEU A 226 15.27 -6.75 22.32
C LEU A 226 15.18 -5.49 21.45
N TYR A 227 14.61 -5.61 20.26
CA TYR A 227 14.43 -4.48 19.34
C TYR A 227 13.64 -3.32 19.98
N LEU A 228 12.50 -3.60 20.63
CA LEU A 228 11.68 -2.58 21.29
C LEU A 228 12.42 -1.90 22.45
N ARG A 229 13.16 -2.69 23.24
CA ARG A 229 13.96 -2.16 24.34
C ARG A 229 15.08 -1.25 23.85
N GLU A 230 15.77 -1.62 22.77
CA GLU A 230 16.91 -0.86 22.24
C GLU A 230 16.47 0.40 21.48
N GLN A 231 15.44 0.31 20.65
CA GLN A 231 15.02 1.43 19.79
C GLN A 231 14.09 2.41 20.49
N TYR A 232 13.26 1.93 21.43
CA TYR A 232 12.19 2.73 22.03
C TYR A 232 12.20 2.71 23.57
N GLY A 233 13.03 1.89 24.21
CA GLY A 233 13.02 1.73 25.67
C GLY A 233 11.73 1.08 26.20
N THR A 234 10.96 0.43 25.33
CA THR A 234 9.65 -0.16 25.69
C THR A 234 9.72 -1.69 25.75
N SER A 235 8.63 -2.29 26.24
CA SER A 235 8.42 -3.74 26.25
C SER A 235 7.29 -4.13 25.30
N PRO A 236 7.20 -5.40 24.87
CA PRO A 236 6.10 -5.89 24.06
C PRO A 236 4.72 -5.59 24.67
N GLY A 237 3.77 -5.26 23.81
CA GLY A 237 2.38 -5.00 24.17
C GLY A 237 1.68 -6.20 24.85
N PRO A 238 0.52 -5.95 25.47
CA PRO A 238 -0.21 -6.97 26.23
C PRO A 238 -0.62 -8.19 25.37
N ARG A 239 -1.03 -7.97 24.12
CA ARG A 239 -1.43 -9.06 23.21
C ARG A 239 -0.30 -10.04 22.96
N LEU A 240 0.88 -9.53 22.62
CA LEU A 240 2.01 -10.40 22.32
C LEU A 240 2.56 -11.09 23.58
N ARG A 241 2.60 -10.38 24.72
CA ARG A 241 2.91 -11.00 26.01
C ARG A 241 1.95 -12.14 26.33
N ARG A 242 0.66 -11.97 26.06
CA ARG A 242 -0.34 -13.01 26.29
C ARG A 242 -0.09 -14.25 25.43
N ILE A 243 0.25 -14.08 24.15
CA ILE A 243 0.62 -15.19 23.25
C ILE A 243 1.85 -15.93 23.79
N HIS A 244 2.88 -15.19 24.19
CA HIS A 244 4.09 -15.76 24.78
C HIS A 244 3.78 -16.55 26.06
N GLU A 245 2.98 -16.00 26.97
CA GLU A 245 2.56 -16.67 28.21
C GLU A 245 1.78 -17.97 27.95
N LEU A 246 0.89 -17.96 26.96
CA LEU A 246 0.14 -19.15 26.57
C LEU A 246 1.09 -20.23 26.04
N MET A 247 2.03 -19.87 25.16
CA MET A 247 3.02 -20.82 24.62
C MET A 247 3.92 -21.45 25.69
N LEU A 248 4.23 -20.73 26.78
CA LEU A 248 5.04 -21.28 27.88
C LEU A 248 4.32 -22.33 28.74
N ARG A 249 2.99 -22.43 28.68
CA ARG A 249 2.20 -23.29 29.58
C ARG A 249 1.98 -24.74 29.09
N ALA A 250 2.31 -25.04 27.83
CA ALA A 250 2.17 -26.35 27.16
C ALA A 250 0.72 -26.91 27.04
N PRO A 251 0.51 -27.85 26.10
CA PRO A 251 0.19 -27.53 24.70
C PRO A 251 -1.10 -26.67 24.60
N VAL A 252 -0.97 -25.46 24.07
CA VAL A 252 -2.10 -24.57 23.79
C VAL A 252 -2.53 -24.75 22.34
N GLY A 253 -3.83 -24.93 22.11
CA GLY A 253 -4.38 -25.06 20.76
C GLY A 253 -4.37 -23.74 20.00
N ASP A 254 -4.21 -23.81 18.67
CA ASP A 254 -4.08 -22.65 17.79
C ASP A 254 -5.24 -21.65 17.93
N GLY A 255 -6.46 -22.14 18.21
CA GLY A 255 -7.63 -21.29 18.40
C GLY A 255 -7.50 -20.30 19.56
N GLU A 256 -6.88 -20.69 20.68
CA GLU A 256 -6.65 -19.80 21.83
C GLU A 256 -5.60 -18.75 21.53
N LEU A 257 -4.55 -19.13 20.80
CA LEU A 257 -3.50 -18.21 20.38
C LEU A 257 -4.03 -17.19 19.35
N LEU A 258 -4.85 -17.63 18.39
CA LEU A 258 -5.47 -16.77 17.39
C LEU A 258 -6.48 -15.80 18.04
N ALA A 259 -7.21 -16.23 19.07
CA ALA A 259 -8.06 -15.33 19.86
C ALA A 259 -7.23 -14.29 20.62
N ALA A 260 -6.06 -14.65 21.15
CA ALA A 260 -5.16 -13.71 21.83
C ALA A 260 -4.56 -12.65 20.88
N LEU A 261 -4.44 -12.94 19.57
CA LEU A 261 -4.01 -11.96 18.57
C LEU A 261 -5.07 -10.88 18.27
N THR A 262 -6.35 -11.18 18.46
CA THR A 262 -7.47 -10.32 18.05
C THR A 262 -8.08 -9.55 19.23
N THR A 263 -7.98 -10.08 20.44
CA THR A 263 -8.58 -9.49 21.65
C THR A 263 -7.73 -8.29 22.14
N ALA A 264 -8.38 -7.14 22.39
CA ALA A 264 -7.75 -5.93 22.96
C ALA A 264 -7.53 -6.07 24.46
#